data_AF-A0A059J939-F1
#
_entry.id   AF-A0A059J939-F1
#
_cell.length_a   1.000
_cell.length_b   1.000
_cell.length_c   1.000
_cell.angle_alpha   90.00
_cell.angle_beta   90.00
_cell.angle_gamma   90.00
#
_symmetry.space_group_name_H-M   'P 1'
#
loop_
_entity.id
_entity.type
_entity.pdbx_description
1 polymer ?
#
loop_
_entity_poly.entity_id
_entity_poly.type
_entity_poly.pdbx_seq_one_letter_code
_entity_poly.pdbx_strand_id
1 'polypeptide(L)'
;MAEPTSTCQSTSTTPSLTPETDTPNSSTSNLSDDGIRLSPNGIYLTLSEMGQHEKYHWALLIAHSPTAGTVLQQLRPNDEAEWEYSIQPVDVTTSRAMLVALKVGELPDVNAEWLAAVDECVRSSNIRDSEKFSCRAWVMGAIFALADGGFIDLEPCWVKVGMVEEEAKALVAGATSLDTSMVVSSKYL
;
A
#
# COMPACT_ATOMS: atom_id res chain seq x y z
N MET A 1 -15.92 47.12 -45.14
CA MET A 1 -17.02 46.85 -46.08
C MET A 1 -16.46 45.97 -47.20
N ALA A 2 -17.24 44.96 -47.59
CA ALA A 2 -17.10 44.04 -48.73
C ALA A 2 -16.01 42.94 -48.64
N GLU A 3 -16.49 41.71 -48.39
CA GLU A 3 -15.97 40.46 -48.96
C GLU A 3 -16.59 40.28 -50.37
N PRO A 4 -16.00 39.45 -51.27
CA PRO A 4 -16.63 38.14 -51.49
C PRO A 4 -15.70 36.97 -51.93
N THR A 5 -15.97 35.78 -51.37
CA THR A 5 -16.25 34.45 -51.99
C THR A 5 -15.75 34.09 -53.40
N SER A 6 -15.16 32.88 -53.58
CA SER A 6 -15.72 31.76 -54.39
C SER A 6 -14.74 30.59 -54.71
N THR A 7 -15.02 29.44 -54.07
CA THR A 7 -15.09 28.01 -54.49
C THR A 7 -14.48 27.46 -55.82
N CYS A 8 -13.63 26.44 -55.63
CA CYS A 8 -13.38 25.12 -56.28
C CYS A 8 -13.32 24.88 -57.82
N GLN A 9 -12.31 24.09 -58.26
CA GLN A 9 -12.53 22.81 -58.95
C GLN A 9 -11.28 21.90 -59.05
N SER A 10 -11.58 20.60 -59.12
CA SER A 10 -10.76 19.39 -58.90
C SER A 10 -9.94 18.93 -60.10
N THR A 11 -8.94 18.06 -59.87
CA THR A 11 -8.67 16.91 -60.77
C THR A 11 -8.15 15.71 -59.99
N SER A 12 -8.72 14.54 -60.30
CA SER A 12 -8.42 13.23 -59.75
C SER A 12 -7.46 12.48 -60.67
N THR A 13 -6.52 11.69 -60.14
CA THR A 13 -6.00 10.44 -60.77
C THR A 13 -5.28 9.58 -59.72
N THR A 14 -5.67 8.30 -59.64
CA THR A 14 -5.15 7.16 -58.86
C THR A 14 -4.83 6.05 -59.89
N PRO A 15 -4.09 4.92 -59.67
CA PRO A 15 -3.38 4.37 -58.49
C PRO A 15 -1.93 3.88 -58.76
N SER A 16 -1.21 3.43 -57.72
CA SER A 16 -0.39 2.20 -57.79
C SER A 16 -0.12 1.59 -56.41
N LEU A 17 -0.29 0.27 -56.30
CA LEU A 17 -0.05 -0.58 -55.14
C LEU A 17 1.43 -1.00 -55.04
N THR A 18 2.02 -1.03 -53.84
CA THR A 18 2.53 -2.24 -53.12
C THR A 18 3.24 -1.84 -51.79
N PRO A 19 3.39 -2.78 -50.82
CA PRO A 19 3.47 -2.47 -49.40
C PRO A 19 4.90 -2.45 -48.85
N GLU A 20 5.19 -1.57 -47.90
CA GLU A 20 6.38 -1.69 -47.05
C GLU A 20 6.00 -1.64 -45.57
N THR A 21 6.66 -2.55 -44.86
CA THR A 21 6.28 -3.19 -43.62
C THR A 21 6.58 -2.34 -42.39
N ASP A 22 5.70 -2.50 -41.41
CA ASP A 22 5.75 -1.99 -40.04
C ASP A 22 7.11 -2.03 -39.36
N THR A 23 7.45 -0.98 -38.62
CA THR A 23 7.90 -1.10 -37.23
C THR A 23 7.68 0.21 -36.46
N PRO A 24 6.61 0.37 -35.66
CA PRO A 24 6.68 1.27 -34.53
C PRO A 24 7.54 0.58 -33.47
N ASN A 25 8.62 1.24 -33.06
CA ASN A 25 9.48 0.82 -31.98
C ASN A 25 8.68 0.92 -30.66
N SER A 26 7.81 -0.08 -30.42
CA SER A 26 7.14 -0.28 -29.15
C SER A 26 8.22 -0.63 -28.14
N SER A 27 8.71 0.40 -27.47
CA SER A 27 9.41 0.24 -26.20
C SER A 27 8.36 -0.23 -25.21
N THR A 28 8.05 -1.53 -25.24
CA THR A 28 7.32 -2.21 -24.18
C THR A 28 8.25 -2.19 -22.97
N SER A 29 8.18 -1.13 -22.19
CA SER A 29 8.50 -1.22 -20.77
C SER A 29 7.52 -2.25 -20.21
N ASN A 30 7.96 -3.50 -20.12
CA ASN A 30 7.35 -4.51 -19.25
C ASN A 30 7.60 -4.06 -17.81
N LEU A 31 6.92 -2.98 -17.41
CA LEU A 31 6.68 -2.67 -16.02
C LEU A 31 5.59 -3.67 -15.63
N SER A 32 6.00 -4.75 -14.97
CA SER A 32 5.08 -5.62 -14.26
C SER A 32 4.26 -4.73 -13.32
N ASP A 33 3.03 -4.41 -13.69
CA ASP A 33 2.07 -3.80 -12.77
C ASP A 33 1.76 -4.91 -11.78
N ASP A 34 2.42 -4.90 -10.62
CA ASP A 34 2.19 -5.86 -9.53
C ASP A 34 0.72 -5.76 -9.01
N GLY A 35 -0.10 -4.88 -9.58
CA GLY A 35 -1.56 -4.87 -9.44
C GLY A 35 -2.05 -4.38 -8.08
N ILE A 36 -1.14 -4.11 -7.15
CA ILE A 36 -1.43 -3.56 -5.82
C ILE A 36 -1.97 -2.13 -6.01
N ARG A 37 -3.23 -1.93 -5.60
CA ARG A 37 -3.88 -0.61 -5.56
C ARG A 37 -4.45 -0.35 -4.19
N LEU A 38 -3.87 0.63 -3.52
CA LEU A 38 -4.36 1.13 -2.24
C LEU A 38 -5.54 2.08 -2.47
N SER A 39 -6.37 2.23 -1.44
CA SER A 39 -7.32 3.34 -1.35
C SER A 39 -6.59 4.52 -0.72
N PRO A 40 -6.58 5.71 -1.36
CA PRO A 40 -6.06 6.92 -0.73
C PRO A 40 -6.66 7.13 0.66
N ASN A 41 -5.88 7.71 1.56
CA ASN A 41 -6.22 7.96 2.97
C ASN A 41 -6.38 6.68 3.82
N GLY A 42 -6.29 5.49 3.24
CA GLY A 42 -6.37 4.25 3.98
C GLY A 42 -5.19 4.04 4.92
N ILE A 43 -5.48 3.52 6.11
CA ILE A 43 -4.49 2.98 7.04
C ILE A 43 -4.47 1.46 6.85
N TYR A 44 -3.29 0.91 6.62
CA TYR A 44 -3.10 -0.50 6.30
C TYR A 44 -2.16 -1.16 7.31
N LEU A 45 -2.55 -2.35 7.78
CA LEU A 45 -1.61 -3.32 8.32
C LEU A 45 -0.97 -4.07 7.14
N THR A 46 0.35 -4.06 7.06
CA THR A 46 1.10 -4.70 5.97
C THR A 46 1.93 -5.87 6.47
N LEU A 47 1.99 -6.93 5.66
CA LEU A 47 2.88 -8.07 5.86
C LEU A 47 3.77 -8.25 4.64
N SER A 48 5.07 -8.21 4.86
CA SER A 48 6.09 -8.37 3.81
C SER A 48 7.03 -9.54 4.11
N GLU A 49 7.51 -10.23 3.08
CA GLU A 49 8.47 -11.33 3.22
C GLU A 49 9.85 -10.83 3.70
N MET A 50 10.48 -11.54 4.65
CA MET A 50 11.85 -11.26 5.13
C MET A 50 12.90 -12.27 4.64
N GLY A 51 12.57 -13.15 3.69
CA GLY A 51 13.47 -14.20 3.20
C GLY A 51 13.76 -15.33 4.20
N GLN A 52 13.09 -15.34 5.36
CA GLN A 52 13.05 -16.46 6.29
C GLN A 52 11.64 -17.05 6.29
N HIS A 53 11.54 -18.38 6.19
CA HIS A 53 10.24 -19.06 6.11
C HIS A 53 9.36 -18.69 7.31
N GLU A 54 8.12 -18.27 7.03
CA GLU A 54 7.09 -17.89 8.01
C GLU A 54 7.44 -16.70 8.93
N LYS A 55 8.50 -15.93 8.63
CA LYS A 55 8.75 -14.64 9.28
C LYS A 55 8.39 -13.50 8.33
N TYR A 56 7.27 -12.85 8.63
CA TYR A 56 6.85 -11.65 7.95
C TYR A 56 7.29 -10.41 8.72
N HIS A 57 7.61 -9.36 7.99
CA HIS A 57 7.70 -8.02 8.54
C HIS A 57 6.31 -7.42 8.68
N TRP A 58 6.03 -6.84 9.85
CA TRP A 58 4.76 -6.19 10.15
C TRP A 58 4.98 -4.70 10.25
N ALA A 59 4.20 -3.93 9.51
CA ALA A 59 4.25 -2.47 9.54
C ALA A 59 2.88 -1.85 9.32
N LEU A 60 2.73 -0.58 9.70
CA LEU A 60 1.61 0.25 9.28
C LEU A 60 1.97 1.01 8.01
N LEU A 61 1.01 1.16 7.10
CA LEU A 61 1.13 1.97 5.90
C LEU A 61 -0.03 2.96 5.85
N ILE A 62 0.28 4.24 5.66
CA ILE A 62 -0.71 5.29 5.39
C ILE A 62 -0.65 5.58 3.89
N ALA A 63 -1.74 5.32 3.18
CA ALA A 63 -1.81 5.49 1.73
C ALA A 63 -2.03 6.95 1.35
N HIS A 64 -1.11 7.52 0.57
CA HIS A 64 -1.24 8.89 0.07
C HIS A 64 -1.89 8.90 -1.32
N SER A 65 -1.77 7.81 -2.05
CA SER A 65 -2.32 7.59 -3.39
C SER A 65 -2.52 6.09 -3.62
N PRO A 66 -3.07 5.65 -4.77
CA PRO A 66 -3.24 4.23 -5.04
C PRO A 66 -1.93 3.43 -5.11
N THR A 67 -0.80 4.08 -5.30
CA THR A 67 0.50 3.43 -5.53
C THR A 67 1.59 3.85 -4.55
N ALA A 68 1.33 4.82 -3.67
CA ALA A 68 2.34 5.34 -2.76
C ALA A 68 1.77 5.68 -1.38
N GLY A 69 2.63 5.61 -0.38
CA GLY A 69 2.29 5.92 1.00
C GLY A 69 3.51 6.10 1.89
N THR A 70 3.24 6.12 3.19
CA THR A 70 4.27 6.18 4.23
C THR A 70 4.17 4.96 5.12
N VAL A 71 5.27 4.24 5.30
CA VAL A 71 5.38 3.08 6.19
C VAL A 71 5.93 3.52 7.54
N LEU A 72 5.22 3.17 8.60
CA LEU A 72 5.62 3.33 10.01
C LEU A 72 5.92 1.94 10.56
N GLN A 73 7.13 1.76 11.10
CA GLN A 73 7.62 0.43 11.44
C GLN A 73 8.63 0.46 12.58
N GLN A 74 8.70 -0.67 13.29
CA GLN A 74 9.80 -1.00 14.20
C GLN A 74 10.69 -2.04 13.53
N LEU A 75 11.96 -1.72 13.39
CA LEU A 75 12.95 -2.57 12.75
C LEU A 75 14.01 -2.98 13.77
N ARG A 76 14.51 -4.20 13.61
CA ARG A 76 15.68 -4.68 14.33
C ARG A 76 16.59 -5.43 13.35
N PRO A 77 17.65 -4.77 12.82
CA PRO A 77 18.47 -5.32 11.75
C PRO A 77 19.14 -6.66 12.08
N ASN A 78 19.46 -6.89 13.35
CA ASN A 78 20.00 -8.15 13.87
C ASN A 78 19.65 -8.30 15.36
N ASP A 79 19.81 -9.49 15.92
CA ASP A 79 19.40 -9.76 17.31
C ASP A 79 20.18 -8.98 18.39
N GLU A 80 21.30 -8.35 18.02
CA GLU A 80 22.13 -7.52 18.92
C GLU A 80 21.78 -6.02 18.81
N ALA A 81 21.00 -5.62 17.80
CA ALA A 81 20.59 -4.25 17.60
C ALA A 81 19.39 -3.88 18.48
N GLU A 82 19.32 -2.61 18.86
CA GLU A 82 18.13 -2.04 19.47
C GLU A 82 16.99 -1.94 18.44
N TRP A 83 15.76 -1.94 18.95
CA TRP A 83 14.59 -1.67 18.12
C TRP A 83 14.56 -0.19 17.72
N GLU A 84 14.44 0.05 16.42
CA GLU A 84 14.40 1.39 15.85
C GLU A 84 13.05 1.66 15.18
N TYR A 85 12.39 2.72 15.66
CA TYR A 85 11.23 3.26 15.00
C TYR A 85 11.64 4.07 13.78
N SER A 86 11.09 3.73 12.62
CA SER A 86 11.38 4.39 11.35
C SER A 86 10.10 4.73 10.60
N ILE A 87 10.15 5.86 9.88
CA ILE A 87 9.12 6.31 8.95
C ILE A 87 9.76 6.42 7.58
N GLN A 88 9.20 5.75 6.56
CA GLN A 88 9.77 5.77 5.21
C GLN A 88 8.68 5.92 4.14
N PRO A 89 8.90 6.76 3.12
CA PRO A 89 8.02 6.76 1.95
C PRO A 89 8.18 5.43 1.19
N VAL A 90 7.09 4.94 0.60
CA VAL A 90 7.07 3.71 -0.19
C VAL A 90 6.30 3.90 -1.49
N ASP A 91 6.80 3.29 -2.56
CA ASP A 91 6.05 3.00 -3.78
C ASP A 91 5.69 1.51 -3.78
N VAL A 92 4.41 1.20 -3.57
CA VAL A 92 3.95 -0.19 -3.42
C VAL A 92 3.98 -0.97 -4.73
N THR A 93 4.04 -0.30 -5.88
CA THR A 93 4.15 -0.96 -7.20
C THR A 93 5.54 -1.54 -7.45
N THR A 94 6.53 -1.13 -6.65
CA THR A 94 7.91 -1.64 -6.75
C THR A 94 8.26 -2.62 -5.64
N SER A 95 7.35 -2.78 -4.66
CA SER A 95 7.59 -3.55 -3.45
C SER A 95 7.22 -5.03 -3.62
N ARG A 96 8.09 -5.78 -4.30
CA ARG A 96 7.92 -7.23 -4.53
C ARG A 96 7.78 -8.08 -3.26
N ALA A 97 8.24 -7.57 -2.12
CA ALA A 97 8.16 -8.28 -0.86
C ALA A 97 6.78 -8.15 -0.17
N MET A 98 5.90 -7.24 -0.62
CA MET A 98 4.63 -6.99 0.05
C MET A 98 3.57 -8.01 -0.36
N LEU A 99 3.16 -8.85 0.59
CA LEU A 99 2.19 -9.92 0.36
C LEU A 99 0.77 -9.49 0.72
N VAL A 100 0.62 -8.69 1.77
CA VAL A 100 -0.70 -8.26 2.25
C VAL A 100 -0.67 -6.78 2.62
N ALA A 101 -1.72 -6.06 2.21
CA ALA A 101 -2.13 -4.78 2.77
C ALA A 101 -3.60 -4.89 3.21
N LEU A 102 -3.81 -5.06 4.52
CA LEU A 102 -5.13 -5.13 5.15
C LEU A 102 -5.54 -3.72 5.60
N LYS A 103 -6.55 -3.13 4.97
CA LYS A 103 -7.09 -1.82 5.37
C LYS A 103 -7.76 -1.97 6.74
N VAL A 104 -7.26 -1.23 7.72
CA VAL A 104 -7.74 -1.21 9.11
C VAL A 104 -8.33 0.14 9.50
N GLY A 105 -8.42 1.08 8.57
CA GLY A 105 -9.03 2.37 8.80
C GLY A 105 -8.82 3.33 7.65
N GLU A 106 -9.29 4.56 7.84
CA GLU A 106 -9.19 5.63 6.86
C GLU A 106 -9.08 6.97 7.59
N LEU A 107 -8.10 7.77 7.19
CA LEU A 107 -7.95 9.13 7.69
C LEU A 107 -8.91 10.08 6.96
N PRO A 108 -9.39 11.15 7.62
CA PRO A 108 -10.18 12.17 6.94
C PRO A 108 -9.41 12.88 5.82
N ASP A 109 -8.10 13.06 5.99
CA ASP A 109 -7.19 13.63 5.01
C ASP A 109 -5.75 13.15 5.26
N VAL A 110 -4.89 13.23 4.25
CA VAL A 110 -3.45 12.90 4.34
C VAL A 110 -2.65 14.18 4.21
N ASN A 111 -2.62 14.92 5.30
CA ASN A 111 -1.85 16.16 5.43
C ASN A 111 -0.90 16.07 6.64
N ALA A 112 -0.05 17.10 6.80
CA ALA A 112 0.98 17.08 7.83
C ALA A 112 0.43 16.96 9.26
N GLU A 113 -0.77 17.50 9.53
CA GLU A 113 -1.41 17.44 10.84
C GLU A 113 -1.85 16.01 11.16
N TRP A 114 -2.58 15.37 10.25
CA TRP A 114 -3.03 13.98 10.43
C TRP A 114 -1.87 13.00 10.51
N LEU A 115 -0.85 13.17 9.67
CA LEU A 115 0.34 12.30 9.69
C LEU A 115 1.13 12.44 11.00
N ALA A 116 1.27 13.65 11.53
CA ALA A 116 1.93 13.89 12.81
C ALA A 116 1.13 13.30 13.98
N ALA A 117 -0.20 13.45 13.97
CA ALA A 117 -1.07 12.89 15.00
C ALA A 117 -1.02 11.35 15.02
N VAL A 118 -1.01 10.71 13.85
CA VAL A 118 -0.84 9.26 13.74
C VAL A 118 0.54 8.82 14.22
N ASP A 119 1.63 9.50 13.79
CA ASP A 119 2.99 9.20 14.27
C ASP A 119 3.07 9.27 15.80
N GLU A 120 2.63 10.37 16.41
CA GLU A 120 2.62 10.53 17.86
C GLU A 120 1.84 9.41 18.57
N CYS A 121 0.66 9.08 18.05
CA CYS A 121 -0.21 8.03 18.58
C CYS A 121 0.49 6.65 18.55
N VAL A 122 1.07 6.25 17.42
CA VAL A 122 1.66 4.90 17.29
C VAL A 122 3.06 4.78 17.88
N ARG A 123 3.82 5.87 17.91
CA ARG A 123 5.16 5.92 18.50
C ARG A 123 5.11 5.74 20.02
N SER A 124 4.06 6.24 20.65
CA SER A 124 3.82 6.09 22.09
C SER A 124 3.03 4.83 22.47
N SER A 125 2.74 3.96 21.48
CA SER A 125 1.95 2.75 21.73
C SER A 125 2.64 1.75 22.65
N ASN A 126 1.84 1.15 23.52
CA ASN A 126 2.27 0.04 24.37
C ASN A 126 1.90 -1.30 23.71
N ILE A 127 2.73 -2.31 23.93
CA ILE A 127 2.39 -3.70 23.59
C ILE A 127 1.68 -4.37 24.76
N ARG A 128 1.12 -5.57 24.54
CA ARG A 128 0.53 -6.37 25.63
C ARG A 128 1.60 -6.73 26.65
N ASP A 129 1.30 -6.58 27.94
CA ASP A 129 2.24 -6.88 29.04
C ASP A 129 2.80 -8.32 29.00
N SER A 130 2.06 -9.26 28.43
CA SER A 130 2.44 -10.67 28.31
C SER A 130 3.36 -10.96 27.12
N GLU A 131 3.64 -9.98 26.28
CA GLU A 131 4.29 -10.18 24.98
C GLU A 131 5.71 -9.58 24.93
N LYS A 132 6.61 -10.24 24.20
CA LYS A 132 7.94 -9.70 23.91
C LYS A 132 7.86 -8.72 22.74
N PHE A 133 8.64 -7.65 22.83
CA PHE A 133 8.69 -6.64 21.77
C PHE A 133 9.16 -7.25 20.44
N SER A 134 8.41 -6.95 19.39
CA SER A 134 8.64 -7.35 17.99
C SER A 134 7.91 -6.39 17.06
N CYS A 135 8.23 -6.37 15.76
CA CYS A 135 7.48 -5.58 14.78
C CYS A 135 5.98 -5.94 14.80
N ARG A 136 5.66 -7.25 14.91
CA ARG A 136 4.27 -7.71 15.08
C ARG A 136 3.63 -7.14 16.35
N ALA A 137 4.26 -7.35 17.51
CA ALA A 137 3.71 -6.88 18.79
C ALA A 137 3.52 -5.35 18.78
N TRP A 138 4.47 -4.61 18.21
CA TRP A 138 4.38 -3.17 18.04
C TRP A 138 3.20 -2.77 17.14
N VAL A 139 3.00 -3.40 15.98
CA VAL A 139 1.85 -3.06 15.13
C VAL A 139 0.51 -3.37 15.83
N MET A 140 0.44 -4.44 16.63
CA MET A 140 -0.77 -4.72 17.41
C MET A 140 -1.02 -3.62 18.46
N GLY A 141 0.03 -3.16 19.14
CA GLY A 141 -0.04 -1.98 20.01
C GLY A 141 -0.44 -0.71 19.29
N ALA A 142 0.07 -0.50 18.08
CA ALA A 142 -0.26 0.65 17.25
C ALA A 142 -1.73 0.63 16.81
N ILE A 143 -2.26 -0.53 16.39
CA ILE A 143 -3.70 -0.68 16.06
C ILE A 143 -4.57 -0.41 17.28
N PHE A 144 -4.17 -0.91 18.45
CA PHE A 144 -4.87 -0.60 19.71
C PHE A 144 -4.87 0.91 19.98
N ALA A 145 -3.71 1.57 19.86
CA ALA A 145 -3.58 3.01 20.09
C ALA A 145 -4.40 3.83 19.09
N LEU A 146 -4.43 3.44 17.82
CA LEU A 146 -5.26 4.07 16.79
C LEU A 146 -6.76 3.95 17.11
N ALA A 147 -7.19 2.78 17.60
CA ALA A 147 -8.56 2.55 18.04
C ALA A 147 -8.92 3.44 19.24
N ASP A 148 -8.04 3.48 20.26
CA ASP A 148 -8.24 4.27 21.48
C ASP A 148 -8.21 5.78 21.20
N GLY A 149 -7.36 6.20 20.26
CA GLY A 149 -7.27 7.58 19.77
C GLY A 149 -8.39 7.98 18.80
N GLY A 150 -9.28 7.04 18.43
CA GLY A 150 -10.40 7.30 17.51
C GLY A 150 -10.02 7.51 16.05
N PHE A 151 -8.81 7.08 15.65
CA PHE A 151 -8.35 7.13 14.25
C PHE A 151 -8.97 6.02 13.38
N ILE A 152 -9.38 4.92 14.00
CA ILE A 152 -10.02 3.79 13.32
C ILE A 152 -11.28 3.36 14.08
N ASP A 153 -12.28 2.84 13.36
CA ASP A 153 -13.56 2.41 13.95
C ASP A 153 -13.46 0.98 14.54
N LEU A 154 -12.43 0.75 15.35
CA LEU A 154 -12.23 -0.48 16.11
C LEU A 154 -12.49 -0.18 17.58
N GLU A 155 -13.17 -1.08 18.28
CA GLU A 155 -13.23 -1.01 19.74
C GLU A 155 -11.80 -1.22 20.32
N PRO A 156 -11.30 -0.35 21.21
CA PRO A 156 -9.96 -0.43 21.78
C PRO A 156 -9.86 -1.56 22.81
N CYS A 157 -9.93 -2.79 22.33
CA CYS A 157 -9.78 -3.98 23.16
C CYS A 157 -8.91 -5.03 22.45
N TRP A 158 -8.03 -5.66 23.23
CA TRP A 158 -7.05 -6.59 22.69
C TRP A 158 -7.66 -7.86 22.06
N VAL A 159 -8.91 -8.19 22.38
CA VAL A 159 -9.62 -9.28 21.71
C VAL A 159 -9.85 -8.92 20.25
N LYS A 160 -10.33 -7.70 19.95
CA LYS A 160 -10.62 -7.23 18.59
C LYS A 160 -9.35 -7.03 17.78
N VAL A 161 -8.31 -6.45 18.38
CA VAL A 161 -6.98 -6.36 17.76
C VAL A 161 -6.46 -7.75 17.39
N GLY A 162 -6.62 -8.75 18.26
CA GLY A 162 -6.27 -10.13 17.95
C GLY A 162 -7.06 -10.72 16.78
N MET A 163 -8.30 -10.30 16.56
CA MET A 163 -9.09 -10.73 15.38
C MET A 163 -8.54 -10.14 14.08
N VAL A 164 -8.12 -8.87 14.07
CA VAL A 164 -7.44 -8.22 12.93
C VAL A 164 -6.12 -8.93 12.63
N GLU A 165 -5.39 -9.32 13.67
CA GLU A 165 -4.16 -10.09 13.53
C GLU A 165 -4.37 -11.45 12.85
N GLU A 166 -5.34 -12.22 13.32
CA GLU A 166 -5.65 -13.54 12.76
C GLU A 166 -6.15 -13.44 11.32
N GLU A 167 -6.89 -12.39 10.98
CA GLU A 167 -7.27 -12.08 9.61
C GLU A 167 -6.03 -11.83 8.72
N ALA A 168 -5.09 -11.01 9.18
CA ALA A 168 -3.87 -10.73 8.44
C ALA A 168 -3.00 -11.99 8.24
N LYS A 169 -2.92 -12.87 9.25
CA LYS A 169 -2.25 -14.18 9.14
C LYS A 169 -2.92 -15.10 8.11
N ALA A 170 -4.25 -15.15 8.11
CA ALA A 170 -4.98 -15.96 7.13
C ALA A 170 -4.76 -15.44 5.70
N LEU A 171 -4.76 -14.12 5.53
CA LEU A 171 -4.51 -13.48 4.23
C LEU A 171 -3.10 -13.77 3.72
N VAL A 172 -2.07 -13.64 4.57
CA VAL A 172 -0.70 -13.86 4.11
C VAL A 172 -0.45 -15.34 3.80
N ALA A 173 -1.04 -16.27 4.54
CA ALA A 173 -1.00 -17.69 4.20
C ALA A 173 -1.62 -17.96 2.81
N GLY A 174 -2.77 -17.32 2.53
CA GLY A 174 -3.41 -17.38 1.22
C GLY A 174 -2.56 -16.77 0.10
N ALA A 175 -2.06 -15.55 0.31
CA ALA A 175 -1.20 -14.81 -0.62
C ALA A 175 0.06 -15.61 -0.98
N THR A 176 0.77 -16.14 0.03
CA THR A 176 1.94 -17.01 -0.15
C THR A 176 1.61 -18.28 -0.93
N SER A 177 0.47 -18.93 -0.64
CA SER A 177 0.06 -20.16 -1.35
C SER A 177 -0.28 -19.93 -2.83
N LEU A 178 -0.70 -18.72 -3.18
CA LEU A 178 -1.12 -18.33 -4.53
C LEU A 178 -0.04 -17.56 -5.29
N ASP A 179 1.12 -17.33 -4.68
CA ASP A 179 2.21 -16.50 -5.23
C ASP A 179 1.70 -15.13 -5.71
N THR A 180 0.97 -14.43 -4.83
CA THR A 180 0.30 -13.17 -5.16
C THR A 180 0.33 -12.17 -4.00
N SER A 181 -0.06 -10.93 -4.28
CA SER A 181 -0.26 -9.88 -3.28
C SER A 181 -1.74 -9.59 -3.11
N MET A 182 -2.17 -9.34 -1.87
CA MET A 182 -3.58 -9.09 -1.53
C MET A 182 -3.76 -7.71 -0.89
N VAL A 183 -4.67 -6.91 -1.45
CA VAL A 183 -5.17 -5.68 -0.82
C VAL A 183 -6.64 -5.88 -0.51
N VAL A 184 -6.99 -5.83 0.77
CA VAL A 184 -8.36 -6.10 1.23
C VAL A 184 -8.72 -5.18 2.40
N SER A 185 -10.00 -4.91 2.60
CA SER A 185 -10.48 -4.27 3.83
C SER A 185 -10.74 -5.31 4.91
N SER A 186 -10.38 -4.99 6.16
CA SER A 186 -10.70 -5.85 7.29
C SER A 186 -12.20 -6.00 7.43
N LYS A 187 -12.67 -7.21 7.74
CA LYS A 187 -14.10 -7.47 7.99
C LYS A 187 -14.58 -6.96 9.35
N TYR A 188 -13.66 -6.42 10.16
CA TYR A 188 -13.95 -5.92 11.50
C TYR A 188 -14.04 -4.39 11.55
N LEU A 189 -13.81 -3.71 10.42
CA LEU A 189 -13.60 -2.27 10.28
C LEU A 189 -14.29 -1.71 9.03
#